data_AF-Q96WH2-F1
#
_entry.id   AF-Q96WH2-F1
#
_cell.length_a   1.000
_cell.length_b   1.000
_cell.length_c   1.000
_cell.angle_alpha   90.00
_cell.angle_beta   90.00
_cell.angle_gamma   90.00
#
_symmetry.space_group_name_H-M   'P 1'
#
loop_
_entity.id
_entity.type
_entity.pdbx_description
1 polymer ?
#
loop_
_entity_poly.entity_id
_entity_poly.type
_entity_poly.pdbx_seq_one_letter_code
_entity_poly.pdbx_strand_id
1 'polypeptide(L)' 'RLALVTAYEALEQAGFVPNRTRSSASHRVGTFYGQTGDDYRDVNSAQDIGTYFITGGIRAFGPGRINYFFKFSGPSYS' A
#
# COMPACT_ATOMS: atom_id res chain seq x y z
N ARG A 1 -3.36 -4.78 5.57
CA ARG A 1 -3.58 -6.08 4.86
C ARG A 1 -4.64 -5.95 3.79
N LEU A 2 -5.88 -5.60 4.13
CA LEU A 2 -6.99 -5.53 3.16
C LEU A 2 -6.69 -4.62 1.98
N ALA A 3 -6.06 -3.46 2.20
CA ALA A 3 -5.65 -2.54 1.14
C ALA A 3 -4.79 -3.18 0.03
N LEU A 4 -3.95 -4.18 0.35
CA LEU A 4 -3.15 -4.88 -0.66
C LEU A 4 -4.00 -5.85 -1.49
N VAL A 5 -4.92 -6.56 -0.84
CA VAL A 5 -5.78 -7.55 -1.50
C VAL A 5 -6.76 -6.84 -2.42
N THR A 6 -7.41 -5.78 -1.95
CA THR A 6 -8.35 -5.02 -2.77
C THR A 6 -7.66 -4.26 -3.89
N ALA A 7 -6.43 -3.77 -3.68
CA ALA A 7 -5.63 -3.18 -4.75
C ALA A 7 -5.29 -4.22 -5.84
N TYR A 8 -4.94 -5.45 -5.44
CA TYR A 8 -4.70 -6.55 -6.39
C TYR A 8 -5.94 -6.85 -7.23
N GLU A 9 -7.08 -7.08 -6.57
CA GLU A 9 -8.36 -7.37 -7.23
C GLU A 9 -8.77 -6.26 -8.21
N ALA A 10 -8.63 -4.99 -7.79
CA ALA A 10 -8.94 -3.85 -8.63
C ALA A 10 -8.02 -3.75 -9.87
N LEU A 11 -6.73 -4.04 -9.73
CA LEU A 11 -5.78 -4.05 -10.85
C LEU A 11 -6.08 -5.17 -11.85
N GLU A 12 -6.37 -6.38 -11.36
CA GLU A 12 -6.75 -7.52 -12.20
C GLU A 12 -8.07 -7.23 -12.96
N GLN A 13 -9.08 -6.69 -12.26
CA GLN A 13 -10.34 -6.28 -12.89
C GLN A 13 -10.15 -5.21 -13.97
N ALA A 14 -9.16 -4.33 -13.83
CA ALA A 14 -8.82 -3.32 -14.83
C ALA A 14 -8.00 -3.88 -16.01
N GLY A 15 -7.60 -5.17 -15.98
CA GLY A 15 -6.65 -5.74 -16.95
C GLY A 15 -5.30 -5.04 -16.91
N PHE A 16 -4.91 -4.54 -15.73
CA PHE A 16 -3.67 -3.82 -15.54
C PHE A 16 -2.49 -4.80 -15.59
N VAL A 17 -1.57 -4.55 -16.51
CA VAL A 17 -0.31 -5.28 -16.60
C VAL A 17 0.82 -4.26 -16.52
N PRO A 18 1.74 -4.37 -15.53
CA PRO A 18 2.87 -3.46 -15.39
C PRO A 18 3.66 -3.34 -16.70
N ASN A 19 3.99 -2.11 -17.10
CA ASN A 19 4.82 -1.80 -18.27
C ASN A 19 4.31 -2.31 -19.64
N ARG A 20 3.04 -2.76 -19.74
CA ARG A 20 2.44 -3.17 -21.02
C ARG A 20 2.14 -1.98 -21.94
N THR A 21 1.78 -0.83 -21.37
CA THR A 21 1.45 0.38 -22.14
C THR A 21 2.13 1.61 -21.54
N ARG A 22 2.12 2.74 -22.27
CA ARG A 22 2.61 4.02 -21.73
C ARG A 22 1.85 4.46 -20.48
N SER A 23 0.60 4.05 -20.27
CA SER A 23 -0.16 4.39 -19.06
C SER A 23 0.13 3.46 -17.89
N SER A 24 0.54 2.20 -18.13
CA SER A 24 0.88 1.24 -17.08
C SER A 24 2.36 1.19 -16.74
N ALA A 25 3.17 2.13 -17.25
CA ALA A 25 4.56 2.27 -16.86
C ALA A 25 4.69 2.53 -15.36
N SER A 26 5.56 1.80 -14.67
CA SER A 26 5.66 1.79 -13.19
C SER A 26 5.84 3.17 -12.55
N HIS A 27 6.55 4.09 -13.21
CA HIS A 27 6.78 5.46 -12.74
C HIS A 27 5.57 6.40 -12.92
N ARG A 28 4.53 5.94 -13.62
CA ARG A 28 3.29 6.70 -13.85
C ARG A 28 2.14 6.24 -12.97
N VAL A 29 2.36 5.22 -12.14
CA VAL A 29 1.38 4.71 -11.19
C VAL A 29 1.70 5.28 -9.82
N GLY A 30 0.72 5.96 -9.22
CA GLY A 30 0.79 6.47 -7.86
C GLY A 30 -0.37 5.94 -7.01
N THR A 31 -0.16 5.89 -5.69
CA THR A 31 -1.14 5.37 -4.74
C THR A 31 -1.53 6.44 -3.74
N PHE A 32 -2.83 6.61 -3.51
CA PHE A 32 -3.40 7.54 -2.54
C PHE A 32 -4.38 6.75 -1.67
N TYR A 33 -4.23 6.81 -0.35
CA TYR A 33 -5.04 5.99 0.55
C TYR A 33 -5.52 6.80 1.76
N GLY A 34 -6.83 7.05 1.86
CA GLY A 34 -7.42 7.77 2.99
C GLY A 34 -7.54 6.90 4.24
N GLN A 35 -7.02 7.39 5.35
CA GLN A 35 -7.02 6.70 6.65
C GLN A 35 -6.87 7.72 7.78
N THR A 36 -7.52 7.44 8.92
CA THR A 36 -7.56 8.36 10.07
C THR A 36 -7.13 7.67 11.37
N GLY A 37 -7.52 6.41 11.58
CA GLY A 37 -7.18 5.64 12.78
C GLY A 37 -6.01 4.67 12.57
N ASP A 38 -5.23 4.49 13.62
CA ASP A 38 -4.10 3.54 13.69
C ASP A 38 -4.32 2.49 14.79
N ASP A 39 -5.57 2.14 15.08
CA ASP A 39 -5.98 1.39 16.28
C ASP A 39 -5.26 0.05 16.44
N TYR A 40 -4.97 -0.64 15.33
CA TYR A 40 -4.19 -1.88 15.38
C TYR A 40 -2.77 -1.63 15.93
N ARG A 41 -2.15 -0.51 15.54
CA ARG A 41 -0.87 -0.10 16.09
C ARG A 41 -1.01 0.21 17.58
N ASP A 42 -1.96 1.07 17.91
CA ASP A 42 -2.05 1.74 19.21
C ASP A 42 -2.63 0.84 20.32
N VAL A 43 -3.51 -0.11 19.97
CA VAL A 43 -4.21 -0.97 20.93
C VAL A 43 -3.72 -2.42 20.89
N ASN A 44 -3.45 -2.98 19.71
CA ASN A 44 -3.07 -4.38 19.57
C ASN A 44 -1.54 -4.56 19.62
N SER A 45 -0.82 -4.01 18.66
CA SER A 45 0.64 -4.24 18.56
C SER A 45 1.45 -3.50 19.62
N ALA A 46 0.88 -2.49 20.27
CA ALA A 46 1.53 -1.78 21.38
C ALA A 46 1.64 -2.63 22.66
N GLN A 47 0.91 -3.75 22.75
CA GLN A 47 0.97 -4.65 23.90
C GLN A 47 2.29 -5.43 23.97
N ASP A 48 2.94 -5.67 22.82
CA ASP A 48 4.24 -6.32 22.73
C ASP A 48 5.00 -5.78 21.51
N ILE A 49 5.94 -4.86 21.76
CA ILE A 49 6.62 -4.10 20.70
C ILE A 49 7.73 -4.95 20.08
N GLY A 50 7.44 -5.52 18.91
CA GLY A 50 8.41 -6.23 18.07
C GLY A 50 9.04 -5.37 16.97
N THR A 51 9.97 -5.96 16.23
CA THR A 51 10.72 -5.32 15.12
C THR A 51 9.82 -4.71 14.03
N TYR A 52 8.64 -5.29 13.80
CA TYR A 52 7.71 -4.84 12.75
C TYR A 52 6.64 -3.87 13.22
N PHE A 53 6.68 -3.40 14.48
CA PHE A 53 5.69 -2.47 15.02
C PHE A 53 5.49 -1.22 14.14
N ILE A 54 6.60 -0.56 13.77
CA ILE A 54 6.61 0.66 12.96
C ILE A 54 6.17 0.39 11.52
N THR A 55 6.84 -0.54 10.84
CA THR A 55 6.54 -0.84 9.43
C THR A 55 5.16 -1.48 9.26
N GLY A 56 4.64 -2.12 10.31
CA GLY A 56 3.33 -2.74 10.45
C GLY A 56 2.17 -1.78 10.59
N GLY A 57 2.35 -0.74 11.42
CA GLY A 57 1.25 0.10 11.90
C GLY A 57 1.24 1.56 11.43
N ILE A 58 2.34 2.10 10.88
CA ILE A 58 2.34 3.48 10.40
C ILE A 58 1.57 3.63 9.08
N ARG A 59 0.70 4.65 9.00
CA ARG A 59 -0.14 4.97 7.83
C ARG A 59 0.58 5.05 6.51
N ALA A 60 1.76 5.67 6.46
CA ALA A 60 2.56 5.80 5.24
C ALA A 60 2.87 4.43 4.58
N PHE A 61 2.92 3.35 5.35
CA PHE A 61 3.13 2.00 4.82
C PHE A 61 1.87 1.38 4.22
N GLY A 62 0.67 1.94 4.40
CA GLY A 62 -0.54 1.51 3.68
C GLY A 62 -0.36 1.61 2.16
N PRO A 63 -0.29 2.82 1.58
CA PRO A 63 -0.01 3.03 0.17
C PRO A 63 1.45 2.66 -0.19
N GLY A 64 2.40 2.85 0.73
CA GLY A 64 3.80 2.49 0.48
C GLY A 64 4.01 0.99 0.21
N ARG A 65 3.27 0.11 0.89
CA ARG A 65 3.32 -1.33 0.63
C ARG A 65 2.71 -1.69 -0.73
N ILE A 66 1.67 -0.98 -1.17
CA ILE A 66 1.10 -1.16 -2.52
C ILE A 66 2.18 -0.84 -3.56
N ASN A 67 2.84 0.33 -3.45
CA ASN A 67 3.94 0.68 -4.35
C ASN A 67 5.08 -0.34 -4.30
N TYR A 68 5.50 -0.75 -3.11
CA TYR A 68 6.60 -1.71 -2.93
C TYR A 68 6.29 -3.09 -3.52
N PHE A 69 5.07 -3.59 -3.33
CA PHE A 69 4.64 -4.91 -3.80
C PHE A 69 4.53 -4.94 -5.33
N PHE A 70 3.83 -3.98 -5.92
CA PHE A 70 3.61 -3.91 -7.38
C PHE A 70 4.73 -3.21 -8.16
N LYS A 71 5.79 -2.76 -7.48
CA LYS A 71 6.94 -2.06 -8.07
C LYS A 71 6.57 -0.74 -8.76
N PHE A 72 5.58 -0.03 -8.21
CA PHE A 72 5.27 1.33 -8.63
C PHE A 72 6.28 2.31 -8.06
N SER A 73 6.87 3.14 -8.91
CA SER A 73 7.86 4.15 -8.53
C SER A 73 7.32 5.57 -8.55
N GLY A 74 6.03 5.74 -8.85
CA GLY A 74 5.35 7.01 -8.70
C GLY A 74 5.04 7.37 -7.24
N PRO A 75 4.27 8.44 -7.02
CA PRO A 75 3.98 8.96 -5.68
C PRO A 75 3.19 7.97 -4.80
N SER A 76 3.34 8.10 -3.48
CA SER A 76 2.60 7.34 -2.47
C SER A 76 2.20 8.25 -1.32
N TYR A 77 0.89 8.46 -1.13
CA TYR A 77 0.35 9.35 -0.11
C TYR A 77 -0.74 8.69 0.73
N SER A 78 -0.70 8.98 2.03
CA SER A 78 -1.66 8.57 3.05
C SER A 78 -2.23 9.80 3.74
#